data_AF-A0A842XP52-F1
#
_entry.id   AF-A0A842XP52-F1
#
_cell.length_a   1.000
_cell.length_b   1.000
_cell.length_c   1.000
_cell.angle_alpha   90.00
_cell.angle_beta   90.00
_cell.angle_gamma   90.00
#
_symmetry.space_group_name_H-M   'P 1'
#
loop_
_entity.id
_entity.type
_entity.pdbx_description
1 polymer ?
#
loop_
_entity_poly.entity_id
_entity_poly.type
_entity_poly.pdbx_seq_one_letter_code
_entity_poly.pdbx_strand_id
1 'polypeptide(L)' 'MYVTNGYISEQALTEIAPFLDAANVDVKAFSDSFYKKISGARLEPVLETCKRITKPECPYCGRSINIQL' A
#
# COMPACT_ATOMS: atom_id res chain seq x y z
N MET A 1 -13.36 -4.95 -0.24
CA MET A 1 -12.43 -4.37 0.76
C MET A 1 -11.19 -5.27 0.81
N TYR A 2 -10.02 -4.74 0.47
CA TYR A 2 -8.73 -5.45 0.49
C TYR A 2 -7.94 -5.09 1.73
N VAL A 3 -7.33 -6.08 2.40
CA VAL A 3 -6.53 -5.86 3.62
C VAL A 3 -5.11 -6.32 3.35
N THR A 4 -4.13 -5.46 3.65
CA THR A 4 -2.73 -5.71 3.31
C THR A 4 -1.78 -5.09 4.33
N ASN A 5 -0.57 -5.64 4.41
CA ASN A 5 0.54 -5.05 5.16
C ASN A 5 1.25 -3.90 4.39
N GLY A 6 0.78 -3.58 3.18
CA GLY A 6 1.32 -2.51 2.34
C GLY A 6 2.64 -2.84 1.63
N TYR A 7 3.16 -4.06 1.75
CA TYR A 7 4.39 -4.46 1.07
C TYR A 7 4.07 -5.12 -0.27
N ILE A 8 3.77 -4.33 -1.29
CA ILE A 8 3.38 -4.79 -2.63
C ILE A 8 4.25 -4.15 -3.71
N SER A 9 4.60 -4.92 -4.74
CA SER A 9 5.29 -4.39 -5.93
C SER A 9 4.34 -3.52 -6.77
N GLU A 10 4.89 -2.58 -7.53
CA GLU A 10 4.13 -1.79 -8.49
C GLU A 10 3.36 -2.63 -9.52
N GLN A 11 3.97 -3.70 -10.03
CA GLN A 11 3.33 -4.59 -11.01
C GLN A 11 2.10 -5.26 -10.41
N ALA A 12 2.25 -5.91 -9.25
CA ALA A 12 1.12 -6.54 -8.56
C ALA A 12 0.02 -5.52 -8.22
N LEU A 13 0.39 -4.30 -7.78
CA LEU A 13 -0.59 -3.24 -7.52
C LEU A 13 -1.34 -2.85 -8.80
N THR A 14 -0.65 -2.77 -9.93
CA THR A 14 -1.25 -2.48 -11.24
C THR A 14 -2.27 -3.54 -11.63
N GLU A 15 -1.94 -4.82 -11.45
CA GLU A 15 -2.80 -5.94 -11.82
C GLU A 15 -4.07 -6.01 -10.96
N ILE A 16 -3.97 -5.69 -9.66
CA ILE A 16 -5.13 -5.77 -8.76
C ILE A 16 -5.95 -4.49 -8.69
N ALA A 17 -5.37 -3.32 -8.98
CA ALA A 17 -6.04 -2.02 -8.86
C ALA A 17 -7.39 -1.92 -9.61
N PRO A 18 -7.59 -2.55 -10.78
CA PRO A 18 -8.89 -2.61 -11.45
C PRO A 18 -9.99 -3.35 -10.67
N PHE A 19 -9.67 -4.02 -9.57
CA PHE A 19 -10.62 -4.74 -8.72
C PHE A 19 -10.71 -4.16 -7.29
N LEU A 20 -10.01 -3.06 -7.01
CA LEU A 20 -9.98 -2.42 -5.70
C LEU A 20 -10.82 -1.14 -5.67
N ASP A 21 -11.84 -1.12 -4.80
CA ASP A 21 -12.55 0.10 -4.42
C ASP A 21 -12.02 0.72 -3.12
N ALA A 22 -11.45 -0.12 -2.25
CA ALA A 22 -10.89 0.26 -0.97
C ALA A 22 -9.80 -0.69 -0.49
N ALA A 23 -8.78 -0.15 0.17
CA ALA A 23 -7.66 -0.87 0.77
C ALA A 23 -7.45 -0.43 2.24
N ASN A 24 -7.24 -1.40 3.12
CA ASN A 24 -6.75 -1.18 4.47
C ASN A 24 -5.27 -1.58 4.52
N VAL A 25 -4.39 -0.64 4.90
CA VAL A 25 -2.93 -0.83 4.89
C VAL A 25 -2.38 -0.69 6.31
N ASP A 26 -1.89 -1.78 6.87
CA ASP A 26 -1.31 -1.80 8.23
C ASP A 26 0.13 -1.24 8.24
N VAL A 27 0.28 0.01 8.65
CA VAL A 27 1.60 0.61 8.94
C VAL A 27 2.01 0.28 10.37
N LYS A 28 2.75 -0.82 10.52
CA LYS A 28 3.12 -1.39 11.83
C LYS A 28 3.95 -0.47 12.74
N ALA A 29 4.73 0.44 12.16
CA ALA A 29 5.50 1.46 12.88
C ALA A 29 6.01 2.54 11.92
N PHE A 30 6.21 3.77 12.38
CA PHE A 30 6.95 4.79 11.61
C PHE A 30 8.46 4.70 11.87
N SER A 31 9.02 3.50 11.79
CA SER A 31 10.44 3.23 12.07
C SER A 31 11.01 2.17 11.14
N ASP A 32 11.99 2.53 10.31
CA ASP A 32 12.69 1.56 9.45
C ASP A 32 13.48 0.53 10.27
N SER A 33 13.94 0.88 11.48
CA SER A 33 14.64 -0.06 12.36
C SER A 33 13.69 -1.11 12.94
N PHE A 34 12.44 -0.74 13.22
CA PHE A 34 11.38 -1.71 13.59
C PHE A 34 11.13 -2.68 12.44
N TYR A 35 10.94 -2.17 11.22
CA TYR A 35 10.69 -3.01 10.04
C TYR A 35 11.85 -3.98 9.77
N LYS A 36 13.10 -3.52 9.87
CA LYS A 36 14.28 -4.37 9.69
C LYS A 36 14.40 -5.46 10.75
N LYS A 37 14.20 -5.12 12.03
CA LYS A 37 14.43 -6.02 13.16
C LYS A 37 13.27 -6.98 13.41
N ILE A 38 12.03 -6.51 13.27
CA ILE A 38 10.82 -7.25 13.65
C ILE A 38 10.16 -7.90 12.44
N SER A 39 9.99 -7.16 11.34
CA SER A 39 9.28 -7.65 10.15
C SER A 39 10.20 -8.27 9.09
N GLY A 40 11.52 -8.08 9.18
CA GLY A 40 12.47 -8.45 8.13
C GLY A 40 12.29 -7.66 6.82
N ALA A 41 11.68 -6.48 6.89
CA ALA A 41 11.29 -5.67 5.74
C ALA A 41 11.80 -4.22 5.86
N ARG A 42 11.35 -3.33 4.98
CA ARG A 42 11.66 -1.89 4.97
C ARG A 42 10.38 -1.08 5.10
N LEU A 43 10.46 0.06 5.79
CA LEU A 43 9.32 0.97 5.91
C LEU A 43 8.99 1.66 4.59
N GLU A 44 10.01 2.02 3.82
CA GLU A 44 9.88 2.78 2.57
C GLU A 44 8.87 2.16 1.58
N PRO A 45 8.95 0.86 1.21
CA PRO A 45 7.97 0.26 0.28
C PRO A 45 6.52 0.30 0.77
N VAL A 46 6.30 0.25 2.10
CA VAL A 46 4.96 0.37 2.69
C VAL A 46 4.42 1.79 2.48
N LEU A 47 5.24 2.80 2.77
CA LEU A 47 4.84 4.20 2.57
C LEU A 47 4.65 4.53 1.09
N GLU A 48 5.48 3.99 0.19
CA GLU A 48 5.30 4.16 -1.25
C GLU A 48 4.00 3.54 -1.75
N THR A 49 3.60 2.38 -1.21
CA THR A 49 2.30 1.78 -1.48
C THR A 49 1.16 2.70 -1.03
N CYS A 50 1.22 3.23 0.19
CA CYS A 50 0.21 4.19 0.66
C CYS A 50 0.12 5.40 -0.28
N LYS A 51 1.25 6.01 -0.66
CA LYS A 51 1.28 7.16 -1.59
C LYS A 51 0.70 6.86 -2.97
N ARG A 52 0.88 5.64 -3.49
CA ARG A 52 0.35 5.23 -4.79
C ARG A 52 -1.17 5.08 -4.77
N ILE A 53 -1.72 4.59 -3.66
CA ILE A 53 -3.14 4.28 -3.51
C ILE A 53 -3.95 5.51 -3.04
N THR A 54 -3.36 6.43 -2.26
CA THR A 54 -4.03 7.64 -1.75
C THR A 54 -4.34 8.71 -2.81
N LYS A 55 -3.95 8.49 -4.07
CA LYS A 55 -4.16 9.47 -5.13
C LYS A 55 -5.65 9.66 -5.43
N PRO A 56 -6.11 10.90 -5.71
CA PRO A 56 -7.50 11.17 -6.10
C PRO A 56 -7.94 10.32 -7.30
N GLU A 57 -7.01 10.08 -8.21
CA GLU A 57 -7.17 9.18 -9.35
C GLU A 57 -6.01 8.18 -9.35
N CYS A 58 -6.35 6.89 -9.26
CA CYS A 58 -5.37 5.82 -9.29
C CYS A 58 -4.76 5.72 -10.70
N PRO A 59 -3.42 5.81 -10.86
CA PRO A 59 -2.77 5.76 -12.16
C PRO A 59 -2.87 4.40 -12.85
N TYR A 60 -3.34 3.36 -12.15
CA TYR A 60 -3.42 1.99 -12.65
C TYR A 60 -4.80 1.62 -13.19
N CYS A 61 -5.87 2.26 -12.68
CA CYS A 61 -7.24 1.93 -13.06
C CYS A 61 -8.15 3.15 -13.32
N GLY A 62 -7.65 4.39 -13.16
CA GLY A 62 -8.39 5.62 -13.43
C GLY A 62 -9.51 5.93 -12.44
N ARG A 63 -9.56 5.24 -11.29
CA ARG A 63 -10.60 5.41 -10.26
C ARG A 63 -9.98 5.77 -8.93
N SER A 64 -10.74 6.39 -8.04
CA SER A 64 -10.29 6.63 -6.66
C SER A 64 -10.33 5.30 -5.87
N ILE A 65 -9.27 5.02 -5.11
CA ILE A 65 -9.24 3.90 -4.16
C ILE A 65 -9.24 4.48 -2.76
N ASN A 66 -10.26 4.15 -1.96
CA ASN A 66 -10.33 4.62 -0.59
C ASN A 66 -9.30 3.88 0.27
N ILE A 67 -8.50 4.62 1.03
CA ILE A 67 -7.50 4.05 1.92
C ILE A 67 -7.86 4.27 3.39
N GLN A 68 -7.72 3.21 4.16
CA GLN A 68 -7.69 3.25 5.60
C GLN A 68 -6.34 2.74 6.08
N LEU A 69 -5.75 3.42 7.05
CA LEU A 69 -4.52 3.02 7.72
C LEU A 69 -4.83 2.33 9.05
#